data_AF-A0AB74BRP8-F1
#
_entry.id   AF-A0AB74BRP8-F1
#
_cell.length_a   1.000
_cell.length_b   1.000
_cell.length_c   1.000
_cell.angle_alpha   90.00
_cell.angle_beta   90.00
_cell.angle_gamma   90.00
#
_symmetry.space_group_name_H-M   'P 1'
#
loop_
_entity.id
_entity.type
_entity.pdbx_description
1 polymer ?
#
loop_
_entity_poly.entity_id
_entity_poly.type
_entity_poly.pdbx_seq_one_letter_code
_entity_poly.pdbx_strand_id
1 'polypeptide(L)' 'MPTALDRAMHSKNLFLGFAGMVTAAAAWAIWGSDIFPAESDPTGDPETWTVEEMKRWLSNVCAFFTL' A
#
# COMPACT_ATOMS: atom_id res chain seq x y z
N MET A 1 6.02 -22.94 -39.34
CA MET A 1 4.88 -22.00 -39.31
C MET A 1 4.77 -21.48 -37.88
N PRO A 2 4.96 -20.17 -37.62
CA PRO A 2 4.77 -19.65 -36.26
C PRO A 2 3.27 -19.67 -35.95
N THR A 3 2.88 -20.49 -34.98
CA THR A 3 1.49 -20.64 -34.55
C THR A 3 1.07 -19.43 -33.72
N ALA A 4 -0.24 -19.24 -33.55
CA ALA A 4 -0.77 -18.16 -32.71
C ALA A 4 -0.22 -18.19 -31.27
N LEU A 5 0.10 -19.39 -30.77
CA LEU A 5 0.72 -19.62 -29.46
C LEU A 5 2.13 -19.01 -29.38
N ASP A 6 2.95 -19.18 -30.42
CA ASP A 6 4.32 -18.64 -30.50
C ASP A 6 4.31 -17.10 -30.55
N ARG A 7 3.33 -16.53 -31.25
CA ARG A 7 3.12 -15.07 -31.28
C ARG A 7 2.64 -14.50 -29.94
N ALA A 8 1.82 -15.25 -29.20
CA ALA A 8 1.37 -14.86 -27.88
C ALA A 8 2.52 -14.92 -26.85
N MET A 9 3.37 -15.95 -26.95
CA MET A 9 4.55 -16.10 -26.09
C MET A 9 5.64 -15.05 -26.36
N HIS A 10 5.74 -14.55 -27.58
CA HIS A 10 6.65 -13.45 -27.95
C HIS A 10 6.01 -12.05 -27.85
N SER A 11 4.84 -11.94 -27.20
CA SER A 11 4.09 -10.69 -27.08
C SER A 11 4.72 -9.75 -26.04
N LYS A 12 5.65 -8.92 -26.49
CA LYS A 12 6.22 -7.83 -25.68
C LYS A 12 5.15 -6.83 -25.21
N ASN A 13 4.06 -6.70 -25.96
CA ASN A 13 2.95 -5.80 -25.64
C ASN A 13 2.12 -6.27 -24.43
N LEU A 14 1.94 -7.58 -24.26
CA LEU A 14 1.25 -8.14 -23.08
C LEU A 14 2.06 -7.89 -21.81
N PHE A 15 3.39 -8.07 -21.88
CA PHE A 15 4.28 -7.79 -20.77
C PHE A 15 4.23 -6.31 -20.37
N LEU A 16 4.32 -5.39 -21.34
CA LEU A 16 4.26 -3.96 -21.08
C LEU A 16 2.90 -3.52 -20.50
N GLY A 17 1.79 -4.10 -20.98
CA GLY A 17 0.47 -3.83 -20.42
C GLY A 17 0.32 -4.32 -18.98
N PHE A 18 0.75 -5.55 -18.70
CA PHE A 18 0.73 -6.10 -17.34
C PHE A 18 1.64 -5.32 -16.38
N ALA A 19 2.88 -5.06 -16.80
CA ALA A 19 3.82 -4.27 -16.02
C ALA A 19 3.27 -2.86 -15.74
N GLY A 20 2.69 -2.20 -16.75
CA GLY A 20 2.07 -0.88 -16.57
C GLY A 20 0.93 -0.89 -15.56
N MET A 21 0.06 -1.92 -15.59
CA MET A 21 -1.03 -2.06 -14.63
C MET A 21 -0.51 -2.30 -13.21
N VAL A 22 0.48 -3.17 -13.03
CA VAL A 22 1.10 -3.45 -11.73
C VAL A 22 1.82 -2.21 -11.19
N THR A 23 2.55 -1.47 -12.03
CA THR A 23 3.21 -0.23 -11.62
C THR A 23 2.20 0.84 -11.22
N ALA A 24 1.08 0.98 -11.93
CA ALA A 24 0.01 1.90 -11.56
C ALA A 24 -0.63 1.52 -10.21
N ALA A 25 -0.90 0.23 -9.99
CA ALA A 25 -1.42 -0.27 -8.72
C ALA A 25 -0.42 -0.07 -7.57
N ALA A 26 0.88 -0.30 -7.81
CA ALA A 26 1.93 -0.06 -6.82
C ALA A 26 2.10 1.43 -6.50
N ALA A 27 2.09 2.31 -7.51
CA ALA A 27 2.12 3.76 -7.30
C ALA A 27 0.89 4.22 -6.49
N TRP A 28 -0.29 3.66 -6.78
CA TRP A 28 -1.49 3.91 -6.00
C TRP A 28 -1.41 3.35 -4.58
N ALA A 29 -0.75 2.23 -4.35
CA ALA A 29 -0.53 1.69 -3.01
C ALA A 29 0.42 2.54 -2.16
N ILE A 30 1.39 3.24 -2.78
CA ILE A 30 2.33 4.12 -2.06
C ILE A 30 1.66 5.46 -1.72
N TRP A 31 0.81 6.00 -2.61
CA TRP A 31 0.25 7.36 -2.45
C TRP A 31 -1.22 7.39 -2.01
N GLY A 32 -1.98 6.34 -2.28
CA GLY A 32 -3.43 6.26 -2.07
C GLY A 32 -3.84 5.70 -0.71
N SER A 33 -3.04 5.95 0.33
CA SER A 33 -3.36 5.90 1.77
C SER A 33 -4.22 4.74 2.29
N ASP A 34 -3.67 3.99 3.26
CA ASP A 34 -4.38 3.11 4.20
C ASP A 34 -5.48 2.23 3.57
N ILE A 35 -5.07 1.15 2.88
CA ILE A 35 -5.97 0.06 2.43
C ILE A 35 -6.74 -0.56 3.61
N PHE A 36 -6.26 -0.35 4.83
CA PHE A 36 -6.99 -0.62 6.05
C PHE A 36 -7.41 0.74 6.61
N PRO A 37 -8.68 0.96 6.97
CA PRO A 37 -9.02 2.15 7.75
C PRO A 37 -8.20 2.09 9.05
N ALA A 38 -7.11 2.85 9.12
CA ALA A 38 -6.38 3.06 10.35
C ALA A 38 -7.38 3.67 11.32
N GLU A 39 -7.70 2.94 12.39
CA GLU A 39 -8.59 3.42 13.43
C GLU A 39 -8.11 4.81 13.84
N SER A 40 -9.01 5.80 13.77
CA SER A 40 -8.68 7.19 14.04
C SER A 40 -7.88 7.28 15.34
N ASP A 41 -6.70 7.90 15.29
CA ASP A 41 -5.85 8.08 16.46
C ASP A 41 -6.67 8.73 17.59
N PRO A 42 -6.47 8.29 18.84
CA PRO A 42 -7.18 8.87 19.98
C PRO A 42 -6.93 10.37 20.00
N THR A 43 -7.99 11.16 19.85
CA THR A 43 -7.95 12.63 19.83
C THR A 43 -8.53 13.16 21.14
N GLY A 44 -7.72 13.87 21.93
CA GLY A 44 -8.13 14.37 23.24
C GLY A 44 -6.98 14.49 24.24
N ASP A 45 -7.32 14.61 25.52
CA ASP A 45 -6.38 14.83 26.64
C ASP A 45 -5.66 13.51 27.03
N PRO A 46 -4.31 13.43 26.96
CA PRO A 46 -3.56 12.19 27.18
C PRO A 46 -3.77 11.55 28.57
N GLU A 47 -4.18 12.33 29.56
CA GLU A 47 -4.42 11.85 30.93
C GLU A 47 -5.70 10.98 31.04
N THR A 48 -6.57 11.06 30.05
CA THR A 48 -7.83 10.27 30.00
C THR A 48 -7.71 9.02 29.13
N TRP A 49 -6.57 8.81 28.48
CA TRP A 49 -6.37 7.69 27.57
C TRP A 49 -6.24 6.38 28.34
N THR A 50 -6.86 5.35 27.78
CA THR A 50 -6.61 3.98 28.21
C THR A 50 -5.19 3.56 27.84
N VAL A 51 -4.64 2.56 28.54
CA VAL A 51 -3.27 2.05 28.29
C VAL A 51 -3.10 1.56 26.84
N GLU A 52 -4.18 1.07 26.22
CA GLU A 52 -4.22 0.59 24.84
C GLU A 52 -4.09 1.74 23.84
N GLU A 53 -4.80 2.84 24.07
CA GLU A 53 -4.73 4.06 23.25
C GLU A 53 -3.34 4.70 23.29
N MET A 54 -2.72 4.75 24.48
CA MET A 54 -1.38 5.32 24.66
C MET A 54 -0.29 4.48 23.98
N LYS A 55 -0.41 3.14 24.02
CA LYS A 55 0.49 2.23 23.29
C LYS A 55 0.33 2.36 21.77
N ARG A 56 -0.91 2.52 21.29
CA ARG A 56 -1.19 2.72 19.86
C ARG A 56 -0.57 4.01 19.35
N TRP A 57 -0.75 5.11 20.09
CA TRP A 57 -0.13 6.39 19.74
C TRP A 57 1.41 6.31 19.70
N LEU A 58 2.04 5.71 20.71
CA LEU A 58 3.51 5.53 20.74
C LEU A 58 4.02 4.72 19.54
N SER A 59 3.31 3.65 19.16
CA SER A 59 3.66 2.83 18.01
C SER A 59 3.60 3.64 16.70
N ASN A 60 2.56 4.46 16.54
CA ASN A 60 2.39 5.29 15.34
C ASN A 60 3.42 6.42 15.27
N VAL A 61 3.70 7.11 16.38
CA VAL A 61 4.73 8.16 16.44
C VAL A 61 6.12 7.60 16.16
N CYS A 62 6.45 6.43 16.70
CA CYS A 62 7.76 5.80 16.49
C CYS A 62 7.94 5.31 15.04
N ALA A 63 6.87 4.78 14.43
CA ALA A 63 6.88 4.39 13.02
C ALA A 63 7.04 5.60 12.08
N PHE A 64 6.37 6.71 12.37
CA PHE A 64 6.48 7.95 11.57
C PHE A 64 7.88 8.59 11.65
N PHE A 65 8.56 8.51 12.79
CA PHE A 65 9.91 9.09 12.96
C PHE A 65 11.03 8.25 12.34
N THR A 66 10.76 7.00 11.92
CA THR A 66 11.75 6.07 11.35
C THR A 66 11.73 6.04 9.82
N LEU A 67 10.84 6.81 9.18
CA LEU A 67 10.75 7.03 7.73
C LEU A 67 11.38 8.37 7.34
#